data_AF-A0A7L4KV60-F1
#
_entry.id   AF-A0A7L4KV60-F1
#
_cell.length_a   1.000
_cell.length_b   1.000
_cell.length_c   1.000
_cell.angle_alpha   90.00
_cell.angle_beta   90.00
_cell.angle_gamma   90.00
#
_symmetry.space_group_name_H-M   'P 1'
#
loop_
_entity.id
_entity.type
_entity.pdbx_description
1 polymer ?
#
loop_
_entity_poly.entity_id
_entity_poly.type
_entity_poly.pdbx_seq_one_letter_code
_entity_poly.pdbx_strand_id
1 'polypeptide(L)'
;AVASSPPRWEIGLYAAGALALLGIAAINLWKLWRSGSYPAPSPFPNYDYRYLEQKYGAACPDIRNKVRGEAGFVSFPLQHAGCWRGLAPGSQRAPGRSSSSRKSSLRAEDTLESIQELGSLELMGRDLGLAHYGPLRKSISADSLNSISSIGNNFGQDFTVGQVEVSMEYDGRAAALHVTLLQGKDLLEKEDARFESCFMRISLLPAEQIVGISRIQRSAYSVAFDERFSVPLDPAALEENSLRFSVFGIDEDERSVSTGVADLKLSDLDLATRPFNAWLYLQDTNKAVDTVGEILLSLSYLPTAERLTVVVVKAKNLVWSNGKVTAADPFVKVYLLQDGRKISKKKTAVKRGDTNPVFNEAMIFSVPAIVLQELSLRVTVAESGEDGRGDNTGHVLIGPTASGMGTTHWNQMLATLRKPVSMWHPLRRN
;
A
#
# COMPACT_ATOMS: atom_id res chain seq x y z
N ALA A 1 -20.94 49.48 44.51
CA ALA A 1 -21.17 50.50 43.45
C ALA A 1 -21.45 49.73 42.16
N VAL A 2 -22.71 49.46 41.83
CA VAL A 2 -23.63 50.34 41.09
C VAL A 2 -22.97 50.91 39.83
N ALA A 3 -23.41 50.35 38.70
CA ALA A 3 -23.43 50.85 37.33
C ALA A 3 -22.54 52.06 36.99
N SER A 4 -21.58 51.84 36.09
CA SER A 4 -21.27 52.84 35.07
C SER A 4 -21.60 52.21 33.71
N SER A 5 -22.72 52.64 33.14
CA SER A 5 -23.02 52.47 31.73
C SER A 5 -21.82 52.93 30.89
N PRO A 6 -21.30 52.12 29.95
CA PRO A 6 -20.22 52.58 29.08
C PRO A 6 -20.71 53.81 28.30
N PRO A 7 -19.83 54.79 28.07
CA PRO A 7 -20.22 56.06 27.47
C PRO A 7 -20.80 55.83 26.07
N ARG A 8 -21.96 56.45 25.79
CA ARG A 8 -22.80 56.21 24.59
C ARG A 8 -22.09 56.30 23.24
N TRP A 9 -20.91 56.94 23.17
CA TRP A 9 -20.12 57.02 21.95
C TRP A 9 -19.44 55.69 21.57
N GLU A 10 -19.11 54.83 22.54
CA GLU A 10 -18.51 53.51 22.28
C GLU A 10 -19.50 52.61 21.55
N ILE A 11 -20.78 52.65 21.90
CA ILE A 11 -21.85 51.92 21.22
C ILE A 11 -21.94 52.35 19.75
N GLY A 12 -21.76 53.64 19.47
CA GLY A 12 -21.69 54.16 18.10
C GLY A 12 -20.49 53.62 17.32
N LEU A 13 -19.33 53.51 17.97
CA LEU A 13 -18.11 52.97 17.37
C LEU A 13 -18.24 51.46 17.07
N TYR A 14 -18.80 50.68 18.00
CA TYR A 14 -19.06 49.25 17.78
C TYR A 14 -20.14 49.00 16.72
N ALA A 15 -21.21 49.81 16.71
CA ALA A 15 -22.25 49.71 15.69
C ALA A 15 -21.71 50.06 14.29
N ALA A 16 -20.88 51.10 14.17
CA ALA A 16 -20.22 51.47 12.92
C ALA A 16 -19.24 50.38 12.45
N GLY A 17 -18.46 49.80 13.37
CA GLY A 17 -17.55 48.69 13.08
C GLY A 17 -18.29 47.42 12.62
N ALA A 18 -19.40 47.07 13.27
CA ALA A 18 -20.22 45.93 12.89
C ALA A 18 -20.85 46.11 11.50
N LEU A 19 -21.34 47.31 11.18
CA LEU A 19 -21.88 47.62 9.86
C LEU A 19 -20.80 47.58 8.76
N ALA A 20 -19.59 48.04 9.05
CA ALA A 20 -18.46 47.93 8.12
C ALA A 20 -18.10 46.46 7.84
N LEU A 21 -18.04 45.62 8.89
CA LEU A 21 -17.77 44.18 8.74
C LEU A 21 -18.86 43.46 7.95
N LEU A 22 -20.14 43.78 8.19
CA LEU A 22 -21.26 43.23 7.42
C LEU A 22 -21.20 43.67 5.95
N GLY A 23 -20.81 44.92 5.67
CA GLY A 23 -20.59 45.40 4.30
C GLY A 23 -19.48 44.65 3.58
N ILE A 24 -18.34 44.42 4.24
CA ILE A 24 -17.22 43.63 3.68
C ILE A 24 -17.65 42.18 3.44
N ALA A 25 -18.36 41.56 4.39
CA ALA A 25 -18.89 40.21 4.25
C ALA A 25 -19.86 40.11 3.07
N ALA A 26 -20.77 41.08 2.91
CA ALA A 26 -21.72 41.14 1.80
C ALA A 26 -21.02 41.29 0.44
N ILE A 27 -19.97 42.12 0.36
CA ILE A 27 -19.17 42.27 -0.87
C ILE A 27 -18.42 40.97 -1.19
N ASN A 28 -17.86 40.29 -0.19
CA ASN A 28 -17.19 39.00 -0.38
C ASN A 28 -18.17 37.91 -0.82
N LEU A 29 -19.36 37.83 -0.22
CA LEU A 29 -20.43 36.92 -0.63
C LEU A 29 -20.95 37.23 -2.05
N TRP A 30 -21.08 38.51 -2.40
CA TRP A 30 -21.48 38.92 -3.73
C TRP A 30 -20.41 38.59 -4.78
N LYS A 31 -19.13 38.79 -4.45
CA LYS A 31 -18.00 38.34 -5.29
C LYS A 31 -18.00 36.81 -5.43
N LEU A 32 -18.26 36.07 -4.36
CA LEU A 32 -18.35 34.61 -4.37
C LEU A 32 -19.49 34.11 -5.27
N TRP A 33 -20.64 34.79 -5.19
CA TRP A 33 -21.82 34.44 -5.99
C TRP A 33 -21.64 34.78 -7.47
N ARG A 34 -20.95 35.88 -7.79
CA ARG A 34 -20.62 36.25 -9.18
C ARG A 34 -19.48 35.43 -9.78
N SER A 35 -18.52 34.96 -8.99
CA SER A 35 -17.33 34.29 -9.52
C SER A 35 -17.57 32.85 -9.95
N GLY A 36 -18.69 32.22 -9.56
CA GLY A 36 -19.08 30.88 -10.03
C GLY A 36 -18.01 29.80 -9.86
N SER A 37 -17.00 30.06 -9.02
CA SER A 37 -15.78 29.29 -8.91
C SER A 37 -15.59 28.95 -7.44
N TYR A 38 -15.97 27.73 -7.07
CA TYR A 38 -15.58 27.14 -5.80
C TYR A 38 -14.24 26.42 -6.02
N PRO A 39 -13.10 26.90 -5.49
CA PRO A 39 -12.05 25.97 -5.15
C PRO A 39 -12.39 25.43 -3.76
N ALA A 40 -12.80 24.16 -3.70
CA ALA A 40 -12.40 23.39 -2.54
C ALA A 40 -10.87 23.33 -2.59
N PRO A 41 -10.13 23.85 -1.60
CA PRO A 41 -8.69 23.64 -1.57
C PRO A 41 -8.46 22.14 -1.58
N SER A 42 -7.61 21.65 -2.49
CA SER A 42 -7.19 20.26 -2.47
C SER A 42 -6.60 19.95 -1.09
N PRO A 43 -6.94 18.82 -0.47
CA PRO A 43 -6.30 18.39 0.77
C PRO A 43 -4.80 18.03 0.57
N PHE A 44 -4.31 18.13 -0.66
CA PHE A 44 -2.92 17.89 -1.04
C PHE A 44 -2.27 19.20 -1.48
N PRO A 45 -1.27 19.72 -0.74
CA PRO A 45 -0.66 21.03 -1.01
C PRO A 45 0.24 21.09 -2.26
N ASN A 46 0.37 20.01 -3.05
CA ASN A 46 1.24 19.92 -4.23
C ASN A 46 0.54 19.41 -5.51
N TYR A 47 -0.79 19.50 -5.61
CA TYR A 47 -1.52 18.99 -6.77
C TYR A 47 -1.87 20.11 -7.77
N ASP A 48 -1.25 20.11 -8.95
CA ASP A 48 -1.56 21.04 -10.03
C ASP A 48 -2.59 20.44 -11.01
N TYR A 49 -3.82 20.96 -10.95
CA TYR A 49 -4.93 20.52 -11.78
C TYR A 49 -4.70 20.77 -13.29
N ARG A 50 -3.75 21.64 -13.65
CA ARG A 50 -3.45 21.96 -15.05
C ARG A 50 -2.85 20.78 -15.83
N TYR A 51 -2.16 19.86 -15.15
CA TYR A 51 -1.63 18.65 -15.78
C TYR A 51 -2.75 17.72 -16.27
N LEU A 52 -3.85 17.63 -15.52
CA LEU A 52 -5.00 16.79 -15.89
C LEU A 52 -5.81 17.42 -17.03
N GLU A 53 -5.98 18.74 -17.03
CA GLU A 53 -6.64 19.46 -18.13
C GLU A 53 -5.86 19.35 -19.44
N GLN A 54 -4.51 19.43 -19.40
CA GLN A 54 -3.68 19.22 -20.58
C GLN A 54 -3.73 17.77 -21.12
N LYS A 55 -3.85 16.79 -20.23
CA LYS A 55 -3.80 15.37 -20.60
C LYS A 55 -5.16 14.81 -21.04
N TYR A 56 -6.27 15.33 -20.50
CA TYR A 56 -7.60 14.77 -20.72
C TYR A 56 -8.64 15.77 -21.26
N GLY A 57 -8.26 17.04 -21.44
CA GLY A 57 -9.18 18.09 -21.88
C GLY A 57 -10.18 18.53 -20.81
N ALA A 58 -10.72 19.73 -20.94
CA ALA A 58 -11.77 20.23 -20.05
C ALA A 58 -13.06 19.43 -20.26
N ALA A 59 -13.61 18.86 -19.18
CA ALA A 59 -14.93 18.25 -19.22
C ALA A 59 -15.98 19.33 -19.51
N CYS A 60 -16.67 19.20 -20.63
CA CYS A 60 -17.76 20.09 -21.05
C CYS A 60 -18.93 19.98 -20.04
N PRO A 61 -19.51 21.09 -19.55
CA PRO A 61 -20.77 21.04 -18.84
C PRO A 61 -21.89 21.34 -19.85
N ASP A 62 -22.57 20.30 -20.32
CA ASP A 62 -23.87 20.47 -20.96
C ASP A 62 -24.93 19.65 -20.21
N ILE A 63 -25.33 20.20 -19.06
CA ILE A 63 -26.62 19.87 -18.44
C ILE A 63 -27.38 21.19 -18.31
N ARG A 64 -28.08 21.58 -19.37
CA ARG A 64 -29.30 22.35 -19.21
C ARG A 64 -30.29 22.12 -20.35
N ASN A 65 -31.50 21.76 -19.93
CA ASN A 65 -32.79 21.87 -20.63
C ASN A 65 -33.25 20.64 -21.43
N LYS A 66 -33.97 19.73 -20.74
CA LYS A 66 -35.36 19.40 -21.12
C LYS A 66 -36.11 18.64 -20.01
N VAL A 67 -36.88 19.37 -19.21
CA VAL A 67 -38.08 18.83 -18.54
C VAL A 67 -39.25 19.65 -19.05
N ARG A 68 -40.06 19.09 -19.95
CA ARG A 68 -41.53 19.30 -20.05
C ARG A 68 -42.16 18.46 -21.18
N GLY A 69 -43.17 17.65 -20.84
CA GLY A 69 -44.20 17.05 -21.71
C GLY A 69 -43.72 15.88 -22.59
N GLU A 70 -44.43 14.77 -22.79
CA GLU A 70 -45.85 14.42 -22.63
C GLU A 70 -45.99 12.90 -22.45
N ALA A 71 -47.17 12.52 -21.95
CA ALA A 71 -47.63 11.17 -21.76
C ALA A 71 -47.67 10.33 -23.05
N GLY A 72 -47.45 9.02 -22.92
CA GLY A 72 -47.62 8.06 -24.01
C GLY A 72 -47.40 6.62 -23.55
N PHE A 73 -48.51 5.96 -23.24
CA PHE A 73 -48.68 4.52 -23.03
C PHE A 73 -48.10 3.71 -24.21
N VAL A 74 -47.59 2.48 -23.99
CA VAL A 74 -48.10 1.17 -24.49
C VAL A 74 -47.05 0.05 -24.35
N SER A 75 -47.56 -1.08 -23.89
CA SER A 75 -47.12 -2.47 -23.66
C SER A 75 -46.05 -3.18 -24.51
N PHE A 76 -45.33 -4.08 -23.81
CA PHE A 76 -44.87 -5.47 -24.12
C PHE A 76 -45.52 -6.21 -25.32
N PRO A 77 -44.90 -7.25 -25.95
CA PRO A 77 -44.39 -8.45 -25.22
C PRO A 77 -43.21 -9.28 -25.80
N LEU A 78 -42.81 -10.26 -24.96
CA LEU A 78 -41.96 -11.43 -25.21
C LEU A 78 -42.53 -12.44 -26.23
N GLN A 79 -41.66 -13.20 -26.91
CA GLN A 79 -41.74 -14.68 -27.03
C GLN A 79 -40.42 -15.26 -27.59
N HIS A 80 -39.82 -16.25 -26.90
CA HIS A 80 -39.72 -17.69 -27.24
C HIS A 80 -38.99 -18.00 -28.57
N ALA A 81 -38.25 -19.10 -28.79
CA ALA A 81 -37.65 -20.17 -28.00
C ALA A 81 -36.93 -21.07 -29.03
N GLY A 82 -35.75 -21.62 -28.67
CA GLY A 82 -35.25 -22.94 -29.08
C GLY A 82 -34.89 -23.22 -30.54
N CYS A 83 -33.67 -23.73 -30.77
CA CYS A 83 -33.49 -24.91 -31.63
C CYS A 83 -32.15 -25.63 -31.43
N TRP A 84 -32.19 -26.88 -31.89
CA TRP A 84 -31.38 -28.04 -31.54
C TRP A 84 -30.13 -28.25 -32.40
N ARG A 85 -29.22 -29.09 -31.88
CA ARG A 85 -28.07 -29.70 -32.57
C ARG A 85 -28.47 -30.60 -33.74
N GLY A 86 -27.59 -30.68 -34.74
CA GLY A 86 -27.50 -31.78 -35.72
C GLY A 86 -26.18 -31.70 -36.52
N LEU A 87 -25.48 -32.82 -36.65
CA LEU A 87 -24.09 -32.99 -37.10
C LEU A 87 -23.97 -33.45 -38.58
N ALA A 88 -22.94 -32.93 -39.27
CA ALA A 88 -21.98 -33.61 -40.18
C ALA A 88 -22.42 -34.04 -41.63
N PRO A 89 -21.50 -34.55 -42.50
CA PRO A 89 -20.45 -33.77 -43.21
C PRO A 89 -20.18 -34.22 -44.69
N GLY A 90 -19.19 -33.59 -45.35
CA GLY A 90 -18.47 -34.09 -46.55
C GLY A 90 -18.53 -33.10 -47.74
N SER A 91 -17.60 -33.00 -48.69
CA SER A 91 -16.29 -33.60 -48.97
C SER A 91 -15.73 -32.87 -50.22
N GLN A 92 -14.41 -32.62 -50.26
CA GLN A 92 -13.53 -32.61 -51.46
C GLN A 92 -13.68 -31.57 -52.60
N ARG A 93 -12.63 -30.74 -52.79
CA ARG A 93 -11.61 -30.74 -53.89
C ARG A 93 -11.12 -29.33 -54.26
N ALA A 94 -9.79 -29.18 -54.29
CA ALA A 94 -9.02 -28.05 -54.83
C ALA A 94 -8.61 -28.35 -56.31
N PRO A 95 -7.68 -27.62 -56.99
CA PRO A 95 -7.03 -26.32 -56.71
C PRO A 95 -6.94 -25.38 -57.95
N GLY A 96 -6.45 -24.14 -57.79
CA GLY A 96 -6.15 -23.24 -58.91
C GLY A 96 -5.32 -22.00 -58.54
N ARG A 97 -4.14 -21.90 -59.15
CA ARG A 97 -3.00 -20.99 -58.93
C ARG A 97 -3.22 -19.46 -59.09
N SER A 98 -2.27 -18.75 -58.43
CA SER A 98 -1.45 -17.59 -58.88
C SER A 98 -1.91 -16.12 -58.75
N SER A 99 -1.23 -15.44 -57.82
CA SER A 99 -0.27 -14.33 -58.04
C SER A 99 -0.70 -12.86 -57.99
N SER A 100 0.18 -12.11 -57.28
CA SER A 100 0.52 -10.68 -57.39
C SER A 100 -0.51 -9.67 -56.83
N SER A 101 -0.27 -9.15 -55.63
CA SER A 101 0.49 -7.92 -55.34
C SER A 101 -0.17 -6.64 -55.84
N ARG A 102 -0.66 -5.82 -54.92
CA ARG A 102 -0.36 -4.38 -54.79
C ARG A 102 -1.07 -3.83 -53.56
N LYS A 103 -0.30 -3.16 -52.72
CA LYS A 103 -0.79 -2.39 -51.56
C LYS A 103 -1.41 -1.09 -52.06
N SER A 104 -2.56 -0.71 -51.54
CA SER A 104 -3.00 0.68 -51.48
C SER A 104 -3.78 0.92 -50.19
N SER A 105 -3.49 2.08 -49.61
CA SER A 105 -3.80 2.55 -48.27
C SER A 105 -5.27 2.87 -47.99
N LEU A 106 -5.65 2.56 -46.74
CA LEU A 106 -6.50 3.29 -45.79
C LEU A 106 -7.85 3.86 -46.26
N ARG A 107 -8.94 3.38 -45.63
CA ARG A 107 -9.92 4.24 -44.96
C ARG A 107 -10.66 3.48 -43.85
N ALA A 108 -10.98 4.23 -42.80
CA ALA A 108 -11.70 3.82 -41.61
C ALA A 108 -13.19 3.60 -41.91
N GLU A 109 -13.83 2.83 -41.03
CA GLU A 109 -15.24 2.38 -41.06
C GLU A 109 -15.46 1.10 -41.88
N ASP A 110 -15.21 -0.05 -41.26
CA ASP A 110 -16.17 -1.16 -41.26
C ASP A 110 -15.85 -2.14 -40.12
N THR A 111 -16.92 -2.66 -39.56
CA THR A 111 -17.08 -3.25 -38.23
C THR A 111 -16.47 -4.64 -38.03
N LEU A 112 -16.14 -4.88 -36.76
CA LEU A 112 -15.90 -6.12 -36.04
C LEU A 112 -16.57 -7.37 -36.64
N GLU A 113 -15.79 -8.27 -37.25
CA GLU A 113 -15.88 -9.75 -37.15
C GLU A 113 -14.92 -10.41 -38.16
N SER A 114 -13.67 -10.68 -37.76
CA SER A 114 -12.78 -11.64 -38.43
C SER A 114 -11.52 -11.92 -37.59
N ILE A 115 -11.68 -12.52 -36.43
CA ILE A 115 -10.57 -13.23 -35.76
C ILE A 115 -11.12 -14.55 -35.21
N GLN A 116 -11.43 -15.47 -36.12
CA GLN A 116 -11.61 -16.88 -35.78
C GLN A 116 -11.32 -17.74 -37.01
N GLU A 117 -10.06 -17.78 -37.43
CA GLU A 117 -9.58 -18.82 -38.35
C GLU A 117 -8.05 -18.84 -38.31
N LEU A 118 -7.51 -19.65 -37.40
CA LEU A 118 -6.41 -20.58 -37.69
C LEU A 118 -6.30 -21.54 -36.50
N GLY A 119 -6.59 -22.81 -36.80
CA GLY A 119 -6.58 -23.91 -35.86
C GLY A 119 -5.18 -24.29 -35.40
N SER A 120 -5.20 -24.96 -34.24
CA SER A 120 -4.12 -25.65 -33.53
C SER A 120 -3.27 -26.58 -34.38
N LEU A 121 -1.96 -26.63 -34.08
CA LEU A 121 -0.97 -27.72 -34.22
C LEU A 121 0.41 -27.09 -33.93
N GLU A 122 1.42 -27.67 -33.30
CA GLU A 122 1.66 -28.96 -32.64
C GLU A 122 3.02 -28.77 -31.94
N LEU A 123 3.23 -29.38 -30.77
CA LEU A 123 4.51 -29.40 -30.07
C LEU A 123 5.53 -30.22 -30.88
N MET A 124 6.54 -29.57 -31.46
CA MET A 124 7.75 -30.25 -31.90
C MET A 124 8.91 -29.94 -30.95
N GLY A 125 9.38 -31.01 -30.33
CA GLY A 125 10.61 -31.02 -29.55
C GLY A 125 11.86 -31.06 -30.44
N ARG A 126 12.91 -30.47 -29.87
CA ARG A 126 14.35 -30.77 -29.94
C ARG A 126 15.05 -31.02 -31.29
N ASP A 127 16.06 -30.15 -31.44
CA ASP A 127 17.43 -30.36 -31.95
C ASP A 127 17.76 -29.94 -33.39
N LEU A 128 18.98 -29.34 -33.49
CA LEU A 128 19.72 -28.68 -34.59
C LEU A 128 19.74 -27.14 -34.43
N GLY A 129 20.85 -26.41 -34.23
CA GLY A 129 22.29 -26.64 -34.23
C GLY A 129 22.96 -25.29 -34.62
N LEU A 130 23.86 -24.76 -33.77
CA LEU A 130 24.82 -23.61 -33.88
C LEU A 130 24.89 -22.79 -35.20
N ALA A 131 25.06 -21.46 -35.28
CA ALA A 131 25.55 -20.35 -34.43
C ALA A 131 25.00 -19.00 -35.01
N HIS A 132 25.04 -17.77 -34.44
CA HIS A 132 26.22 -17.00 -34.00
C HIS A 132 25.85 -15.72 -33.19
N TYR A 133 24.72 -15.70 -32.48
CA TYR A 133 24.42 -14.64 -31.52
C TYR A 133 24.11 -15.28 -30.17
N GLY A 134 24.85 -14.89 -29.12
CA GLY A 134 24.64 -15.37 -27.75
C GLY A 134 23.23 -15.07 -27.25
N PRO A 135 22.80 -15.66 -26.11
CA PRO A 135 21.45 -15.50 -25.61
C PRO A 135 21.15 -14.01 -25.39
N LEU A 136 20.19 -13.48 -26.15
CA LEU A 136 19.72 -12.10 -26.03
C LEU A 136 19.23 -11.89 -24.59
N ARG A 137 19.95 -11.04 -23.85
CA ARG A 137 19.54 -10.64 -22.51
C ARG A 137 18.24 -9.85 -22.60
N LYS A 138 17.33 -10.10 -21.66
CA LYS A 138 16.17 -9.23 -21.42
C LYS A 138 16.68 -7.80 -21.23
N SER A 139 16.11 -6.86 -21.98
CA SER A 139 16.39 -5.43 -21.80
C SER A 139 16.02 -5.02 -20.38
N ILE A 140 17.02 -4.58 -19.61
CA ILE A 140 16.82 -3.86 -18.35
C ILE A 140 16.80 -2.38 -18.72
N SER A 141 15.71 -1.67 -18.40
CA SER A 141 15.65 -0.22 -18.58
C SER A 141 16.69 0.44 -17.69
N ALA A 142 17.53 1.31 -18.26
CA ALA A 142 18.65 1.95 -17.57
C ALA A 142 18.26 3.15 -16.69
N ASP A 143 16.98 3.50 -16.58
CA ASP A 143 16.55 4.68 -15.83
C ASP A 143 15.60 4.26 -14.71
N SER A 144 16.17 3.81 -13.57
CA SER A 144 15.48 3.80 -12.26
C SER A 144 16.27 3.19 -11.09
N LEU A 145 17.61 3.09 -11.10
CA LEU A 145 18.34 2.52 -9.95
C LEU A 145 18.32 3.37 -8.66
N ASN A 146 17.85 4.62 -8.75
CA ASN A 146 17.61 5.50 -7.60
C ASN A 146 16.11 5.63 -7.28
N SER A 147 15.26 4.81 -7.89
CA SER A 147 13.87 4.76 -7.51
C SER A 147 13.76 3.92 -6.24
N ILE A 148 13.01 4.42 -5.26
CA ILE A 148 12.67 3.79 -3.98
C ILE A 148 12.20 2.33 -4.15
N SER A 149 11.80 1.96 -5.37
CA SER A 149 11.34 0.65 -5.80
C SER A 149 12.43 -0.36 -6.20
N SER A 150 13.71 0.01 -6.38
CA SER A 150 14.74 -0.89 -6.95
C SER A 150 15.79 -1.42 -5.97
N ILE A 151 15.88 -0.88 -4.76
CA ILE A 151 16.78 -1.38 -3.69
C ILE A 151 15.98 -1.99 -2.52
N GLY A 152 14.67 -1.84 -2.50
CA GLY A 152 13.82 -2.37 -1.46
C GLY A 152 12.84 -3.40 -1.98
N ASN A 153 13.09 -4.67 -1.66
CA ASN A 153 12.01 -5.62 -1.40
C ASN A 153 11.22 -5.26 -0.11
N ASN A 154 11.20 -3.96 0.25
CA ASN A 154 10.80 -3.38 1.54
C ASN A 154 9.61 -2.41 1.42
N PHE A 155 8.97 -2.28 0.25
CA PHE A 155 7.61 -1.75 0.19
C PHE A 155 6.65 -2.81 0.76
N GLY A 156 6.52 -2.82 2.08
CA GLY A 156 5.58 -3.67 2.79
C GLY A 156 6.22 -4.63 3.79
N GLN A 157 6.81 -4.10 4.87
CA GLN A 157 7.04 -4.88 6.09
C GLN A 157 6.28 -4.23 7.25
N ASP A 158 5.56 -5.01 8.05
CA ASP A 158 4.61 -4.55 9.08
C ASP A 158 5.24 -3.95 10.32
N PHE A 159 6.55 -4.04 10.38
CA PHE A 159 7.32 -3.77 11.57
C PHE A 159 8.02 -2.42 11.47
N THR A 160 7.68 -1.54 10.53
CA THR A 160 8.42 -0.28 10.40
C THR A 160 8.23 0.62 11.63
N VAL A 161 9.21 0.65 12.54
CA VAL A 161 9.31 1.56 13.69
C VAL A 161 9.98 2.86 13.26
N GLY A 162 9.70 3.30 12.04
CA GLY A 162 10.34 4.46 11.44
C GLY A 162 11.44 4.14 10.45
N GLN A 163 12.16 5.19 10.08
CA GLN A 163 13.12 5.23 9.01
C GLN A 163 14.37 5.99 9.45
N VAL A 164 15.54 5.53 9.00
CA VAL A 164 16.82 6.20 9.22
C VAL A 164 17.47 6.53 7.88
N GLU A 165 17.94 7.75 7.73
CA GLU A 165 18.75 8.19 6.60
C GLU A 165 20.22 7.95 6.90
N VAL A 166 20.86 7.20 6.01
CA VAL A 166 22.27 6.82 6.15
C VAL A 166 23.05 7.16 4.89
N SER A 167 24.31 7.49 5.09
CA SER A 167 25.31 7.68 4.04
C SER A 167 26.49 6.75 4.28
N MET A 168 27.03 6.13 3.24
CA MET A 168 28.11 5.17 3.34
C MET A 168 29.14 5.41 2.24
N GLU A 169 30.41 5.47 2.61
CA GLU A 169 31.52 5.70 1.70
C GLU A 169 32.65 4.73 2.03
N TYR A 170 33.20 4.06 1.02
CA TYR A 170 34.35 3.19 1.21
C TYR A 170 35.63 3.87 0.71
N ASP A 171 36.63 4.02 1.59
CA ASP A 171 37.96 4.46 1.21
C ASP A 171 38.87 3.23 1.00
N GLY A 172 39.09 2.88 -0.27
CA GLY A 172 39.96 1.77 -0.65
C GLY A 172 41.45 2.00 -0.37
N ARG A 173 41.90 3.23 -0.12
CA ARG A 173 43.31 3.50 0.26
C ARG A 173 43.54 3.26 1.75
N ALA A 174 42.57 3.67 2.57
CA ALA A 174 42.59 3.46 4.01
C ALA A 174 42.06 2.09 4.43
N ALA A 175 41.48 1.32 3.50
CA ALA A 175 40.74 0.09 3.76
C ALA A 175 39.71 0.29 4.88
N ALA A 176 38.94 1.37 4.77
CA ALA A 176 38.00 1.79 5.81
C ALA A 176 36.63 2.11 5.22
N LEU A 177 35.59 1.59 5.88
CA LEU A 177 34.20 1.93 5.59
C LEU A 177 33.77 3.07 6.53
N HIS A 178 33.33 4.17 5.93
CA HIS A 178 32.74 5.30 6.62
C HIS A 178 31.22 5.21 6.55
N VAL A 179 30.56 5.28 7.70
CA VAL A 179 29.11 5.24 7.82
C VAL A 179 28.67 6.50 8.55
N THR A 180 27.87 7.33 7.89
CA THR A 180 27.30 8.55 8.47
C THR A 180 25.82 8.35 8.71
N LEU A 181 25.41 8.55 9.95
CA LEU A 181 24.02 8.48 10.38
C LEU A 181 23.48 9.90 10.40
N LEU A 182 22.60 10.23 9.44
CA LEU A 182 22.18 11.61 9.18
C LEU A 182 21.00 11.98 10.08
N GLN A 183 19.86 11.33 9.87
CA GLN A 183 18.64 11.61 10.62
C GLN A 183 17.74 10.39 10.70
N GLY A 184 16.89 10.34 11.72
CA GLY A 184 15.82 9.36 11.86
C GLY A 184 14.45 10.04 11.93
N LYS A 185 13.44 9.38 11.37
CA LYS A 185 12.05 9.80 11.38
C LYS A 185 11.15 8.66 11.84
N ASP A 186 10.17 8.99 12.66
CA ASP A 186 9.21 8.05 13.24
C ASP A 186 9.88 6.90 14.01
N LEU A 187 11.08 7.12 14.59
CA LEU A 187 11.95 6.08 15.17
C LEU A 187 11.32 5.27 16.31
N LEU A 188 10.30 5.84 16.95
CA LEU A 188 9.49 5.24 18.02
C LEU A 188 8.02 5.67 17.80
N GLU A 189 7.05 4.85 18.23
CA GLU A 189 5.62 5.15 18.04
C GLU A 189 5.23 6.43 18.79
N LYS A 190 4.58 7.37 18.09
CA LYS A 190 4.23 8.72 18.57
C LYS A 190 3.38 8.75 19.85
N GLU A 191 2.68 7.66 20.17
CA GLU A 191 1.76 7.55 21.30
C GLU A 191 2.31 6.67 22.44
N ASP A 192 3.49 6.07 22.28
CA ASP A 192 4.15 5.33 23.36
C ASP A 192 4.96 6.29 24.23
N ALA A 193 4.36 6.77 25.32
CA ALA A 193 5.05 7.53 26.38
C ALA A 193 6.13 6.72 27.14
N ARG A 194 6.51 5.54 26.62
CA ARG A 194 7.42 4.58 27.27
C ARG A 194 8.89 4.96 27.16
N PHE A 195 9.27 5.78 26.18
CA PHE A 195 10.67 6.10 25.92
C PHE A 195 10.88 7.61 25.94
N GLU A 196 11.66 8.09 26.91
CA GLU A 196 12.01 9.52 27.04
C GLU A 196 13.17 9.90 26.11
N SER A 197 14.04 8.94 25.80
CA SER A 197 15.19 9.16 24.93
C SER A 197 15.50 7.94 24.07
N CYS A 198 16.25 8.14 23.00
CA CYS A 198 16.68 7.07 22.11
C CYS A 198 18.12 7.25 21.62
N PHE A 199 18.75 6.16 21.20
CA PHE A 199 20.02 6.17 20.49
C PHE A 199 20.05 5.06 19.45
N MET A 200 21.00 5.15 18.51
CA MET A 200 21.21 4.14 17.47
C MET A 200 22.56 3.46 17.65
N ARG A 201 22.61 2.17 17.32
CA ARG A 201 23.84 1.36 17.28
C ARG A 201 24.02 0.80 15.87
N ILE A 202 25.25 0.88 15.39
CA ILE A 202 25.68 0.30 14.12
C ILE A 202 26.59 -0.89 14.43
N SER A 203 26.25 -2.06 13.90
CA SER A 203 27.00 -3.30 14.09
C SER A 203 27.33 -3.95 12.76
N LEU A 204 28.53 -4.51 12.64
CA LEU A 204 28.98 -5.29 11.49
C LEU A 204 28.73 -6.78 11.75
N LEU A 205 27.93 -7.40 10.88
CA LEU A 205 27.59 -8.82 10.90
C LEU A 205 28.46 -9.59 9.89
N PRO A 206 28.82 -10.86 10.18
CA PRO A 206 28.23 -11.73 11.20
C PRO A 206 28.85 -11.63 12.60
N ALA A 207 29.99 -10.95 12.76
CA ALA A 207 30.73 -10.90 14.03
C ALA A 207 30.05 -10.07 15.15
N GLU A 208 28.93 -9.40 14.86
CA GLU A 208 28.24 -8.43 15.74
C GLU A 208 29.17 -7.33 16.30
N GLN A 209 30.22 -6.99 15.54
CA GLN A 209 31.18 -5.98 15.95
C GLN A 209 30.52 -4.61 15.97
N ILE A 210 30.56 -3.92 17.11
CA ILE A 210 30.02 -2.56 17.21
C ILE A 210 30.93 -1.59 16.44
N VAL A 211 30.38 -0.99 15.39
CA VAL A 211 31.03 0.03 14.57
C VAL A 211 30.88 1.40 15.23
N GLY A 212 29.70 1.68 15.79
CA GLY A 212 29.39 2.97 16.36
C GLY A 212 28.11 2.94 17.20
N ILE A 213 28.07 3.84 18.18
CA ILE A 213 26.87 4.12 18.98
C ILE A 213 26.66 5.63 18.90
N SER A 214 25.46 6.05 18.52
CA SER A 214 25.12 7.46 18.45
C SER A 214 25.00 8.07 19.84
N ARG A 215 24.99 9.40 19.90
CA ARG A 215 24.61 10.10 21.12
C ARG A 215 23.16 9.81 21.47
N ILE A 216 22.87 9.83 22.77
CA ILE A 216 21.51 9.72 23.28
C ILE A 216 20.77 11.03 22.98
N GLN A 217 19.60 10.90 22.40
CA GLN A 217 18.76 11.99 21.96
C GLN A 217 17.48 11.97 22.78
N ARG A 218 17.15 13.11 23.40
CA ARG A 218 15.96 13.27 24.26
C ARG A 218 14.63 13.32 23.50
N SER A 219 14.69 13.17 22.17
CA SER A 219 13.50 13.06 21.34
C SER A 219 13.50 11.69 20.68
N ALA A 220 12.41 10.97 20.86
CA ALA A 220 12.22 9.60 20.39
C ALA A 220 11.67 9.50 18.95
N TYR A 221 11.26 10.63 18.34
CA TYR A 221 10.41 10.62 17.15
C TYR A 221 11.12 11.08 15.88
N SER A 222 11.74 12.26 15.89
CA SER A 222 12.50 12.79 14.78
C SER A 222 13.81 13.36 15.30
N VAL A 223 14.92 12.80 14.82
CA VAL A 223 16.24 13.03 15.40
C VAL A 223 17.24 13.33 14.29
N ALA A 224 17.96 14.43 14.41
CA ALA A 224 19.16 14.67 13.61
C ALA A 224 20.36 14.18 14.41
N PHE A 225 21.07 13.19 13.87
CA PHE A 225 22.27 12.66 14.50
C PHE A 225 23.49 13.39 13.94
N ASP A 226 23.65 13.38 12.62
CA ASP A 226 24.82 13.91 11.90
C ASP A 226 26.14 13.37 12.48
N GLU A 227 26.21 12.05 12.65
CA GLU A 227 27.34 11.36 13.28
C GLU A 227 28.03 10.43 12.29
N ARG A 228 29.36 10.53 12.17
CA ARG A 228 30.19 9.71 11.27
C ARG A 228 31.01 8.70 12.06
N PHE A 229 30.86 7.43 11.69
CA PHE A 229 31.61 6.29 12.23
C PHE A 229 32.51 5.71 11.15
N SER A 230 33.64 5.12 11.55
CA SER A 230 34.60 4.52 10.62
C SER A 230 35.03 3.17 11.16
N VAL A 231 35.00 2.15 10.32
CA VAL A 231 35.45 0.79 10.66
C VAL A 231 36.48 0.32 9.63
N PRO A 232 37.64 -0.23 10.08
CA PRO A 232 38.57 -0.86 9.16
C PRO A 232 37.90 -2.10 8.55
N LEU A 233 37.86 -2.17 7.23
CA LEU A 233 37.22 -3.26 6.50
C LEU A 233 37.95 -3.49 5.17
N ASP A 234 38.49 -4.69 4.99
CA ASP A 234 39.16 -5.06 3.75
C ASP A 234 38.17 -5.18 2.58
N PRO A 235 38.62 -4.93 1.33
CA PRO A 235 37.76 -5.03 0.15
C PRO A 235 37.10 -6.40 -0.03
N ALA A 236 37.80 -7.48 0.33
CA ALA A 236 37.26 -8.83 0.25
C ALA A 236 36.15 -9.07 1.29
N ALA A 237 36.23 -8.40 2.44
CA ALA A 237 35.27 -8.55 3.52
C ALA A 237 33.97 -7.77 3.27
N LEU A 238 33.95 -6.79 2.36
CA LEU A 238 32.73 -6.08 1.96
C LEU A 238 31.66 -7.04 1.39
N GLU A 239 32.06 -8.09 0.67
CA GLU A 239 31.10 -8.99 0.03
C GLU A 239 30.34 -9.88 1.04
N GLU A 240 30.99 -10.22 2.15
CA GLU A 240 30.50 -11.18 3.15
C GLU A 240 29.80 -10.51 4.34
N ASN A 241 30.09 -9.23 4.58
CA ASN A 241 29.57 -8.52 5.74
C ASN A 241 28.27 -7.77 5.46
N SER A 242 27.51 -7.54 6.52
CA SER A 242 26.30 -6.71 6.50
C SER A 242 26.36 -5.70 7.64
N LEU A 243 25.80 -4.52 7.42
CA LEU A 243 25.58 -3.56 8.50
C LEU A 243 24.18 -3.71 9.07
N ARG A 244 24.12 -3.76 10.40
CA ARG A 244 22.91 -3.73 11.19
C ARG A 244 22.79 -2.39 11.89
N PHE A 245 21.69 -1.69 11.63
CA PHE A 245 21.30 -0.46 12.30
C PHE A 245 20.21 -0.79 13.31
N SER A 246 20.46 -0.59 14.59
CA SER A 246 19.50 -0.87 15.66
C SER A 246 19.16 0.42 16.41
N VAL A 247 17.88 0.72 16.59
CA VAL A 247 17.40 1.81 17.44
C VAL A 247 17.01 1.27 18.81
N PHE A 248 17.45 1.96 19.86
CA PHE A 248 17.16 1.65 21.25
C PHE A 248 16.39 2.81 21.88
N GLY A 249 15.22 2.53 22.44
CA GLY A 249 14.52 3.43 23.36
C GLY A 249 14.99 3.22 24.79
N ILE A 250 15.13 4.30 25.55
CA ILE A 250 15.47 4.29 26.98
C ILE A 250 14.20 4.62 27.77
N ASP A 251 13.81 3.71 28.66
CA ASP A 251 12.64 3.86 29.53
C ASP A 251 12.91 4.73 30.77
N GLU A 252 11.87 4.99 31.58
CA GLU A 252 11.99 5.74 32.84
C GLU A 252 12.94 5.07 33.86
N ASP A 253 13.15 3.76 33.75
CA ASP A 253 14.07 2.97 34.58
C ASP A 253 15.51 2.96 34.02
N GLU A 254 15.81 3.79 33.02
CA GLU A 254 17.08 3.87 32.27
C GLU A 254 17.49 2.57 31.55
N ARG A 255 16.54 1.66 31.28
CA ARG A 255 16.80 0.43 30.54
C ARG A 255 16.69 0.69 29.04
N SER A 256 17.72 0.28 28.31
CA SER A 256 17.72 0.29 26.85
C SER A 256 16.94 -0.90 26.28
N VAL A 257 15.92 -0.63 25.49
CA VAL A 257 15.08 -1.62 24.80
C VAL A 257 15.28 -1.47 23.29
N SER A 258 15.68 -2.54 22.61
CA SER A 258 15.81 -2.53 21.13
C SER A 258 14.43 -2.43 20.50
N THR A 259 14.14 -1.30 19.85
CA THR A 259 12.81 -1.07 19.27
C THR A 259 12.77 -1.43 17.80
N GLY A 260 13.81 -1.16 17.02
CA GLY A 260 13.82 -1.41 15.59
C GLY A 260 15.19 -1.74 15.02
N VAL A 261 15.24 -2.53 13.95
CA VAL A 261 16.47 -3.02 13.32
C VAL A 261 16.35 -2.98 11.80
N ALA A 262 17.36 -2.47 11.11
CA ALA A 262 17.51 -2.58 9.66
C ALA A 262 18.85 -3.26 9.33
N ASP A 263 18.81 -4.28 8.48
CA ASP A 263 19.99 -4.97 7.96
C ASP A 263 20.23 -4.59 6.50
N LEU A 264 21.47 -4.26 6.17
CA LEU A 264 21.91 -3.89 4.83
C LEU A 264 23.16 -4.69 4.47
N LYS A 265 23.05 -5.52 3.42
CA LYS A 265 24.21 -6.25 2.90
C LYS A 265 25.11 -5.30 2.14
N LEU A 266 26.41 -5.37 2.41
CA LEU A 266 27.38 -4.50 1.77
C LEU A 266 27.65 -4.90 0.31
N SER A 267 27.50 -6.17 -0.05
CA SER A 267 27.57 -6.69 -1.43
C SER A 267 26.49 -6.15 -2.37
N ASP A 268 25.35 -5.70 -1.84
CA ASP A 268 24.29 -5.10 -2.65
C ASP A 268 24.64 -3.66 -3.07
N LEU A 269 25.72 -3.09 -2.53
CA LEU A 269 26.11 -1.70 -2.70
C LEU A 269 27.42 -1.59 -3.50
N ASP A 270 27.42 -0.77 -4.54
CA ASP A 270 28.63 -0.44 -5.29
C ASP A 270 29.43 0.69 -4.61
N LEU A 271 29.91 0.43 -3.39
CA LEU A 271 30.61 1.42 -2.54
C LEU A 271 32.01 1.77 -3.06
N ALA A 272 32.59 0.92 -3.92
CA ALA A 272 33.91 1.14 -4.50
C ALA A 272 33.91 2.26 -5.55
N THR A 273 32.77 2.54 -6.18
CA THR A 273 32.66 3.55 -7.25
C THR A 273 31.99 4.82 -6.79
N ARG A 274 31.04 4.75 -5.84
CA ARG A 274 30.26 5.91 -5.40
C ARG A 274 29.77 5.79 -3.95
N PRO A 275 29.56 6.93 -3.27
CA PRO A 275 28.91 6.94 -1.97
C PRO A 275 27.45 6.48 -2.10
N PHE A 276 26.98 5.71 -1.12
CA PHE A 276 25.60 5.28 -1.00
C PHE A 276 24.84 6.20 -0.05
N ASN A 277 23.64 6.64 -0.44
CA ASN A 277 22.77 7.47 0.39
C ASN A 277 21.34 6.97 0.25
N ALA A 278 20.71 6.58 1.36
CA ALA A 278 19.34 6.07 1.34
C ALA A 278 18.62 6.18 2.69
N TRP A 279 17.29 6.11 2.61
CA TRP A 279 16.43 5.85 3.75
C TRP A 279 16.26 4.35 3.93
N LEU A 280 16.54 3.87 5.14
CA LEU A 280 16.33 2.49 5.57
C LEU A 280 15.12 2.43 6.50
N TYR A 281 14.24 1.45 6.27
CA TYR A 281 13.10 1.20 7.15
C TYR A 281 13.51 0.26 8.29
N LEU A 282 13.29 0.68 9.54
CA LEU A 282 13.64 -0.08 10.74
C LEU A 282 12.54 -1.07 11.09
N GLN A 283 12.85 -2.36 11.19
CA GLN A 283 11.89 -3.41 11.55
C GLN A 283 11.85 -3.63 13.07
N ASP A 284 10.65 -3.67 13.65
CA ASP A 284 10.38 -3.91 15.05
C ASP A 284 10.78 -5.32 15.45
N THR A 285 11.93 -5.43 16.13
CA THR A 285 12.44 -6.71 16.65
C THR A 285 11.53 -7.31 17.71
N ASN A 286 10.78 -6.50 18.46
CA ASN A 286 9.90 -7.01 19.51
C ASN A 286 8.59 -7.56 18.91
N LYS A 287 8.08 -6.98 17.82
CA LYS A 287 6.87 -7.47 17.14
C LYS A 287 7.13 -8.61 16.14
N ALA A 288 8.36 -8.79 15.66
CA ALA A 288 8.73 -9.90 14.77
C ALA A 288 8.72 -11.27 15.46
N VAL A 289 9.09 -11.32 16.75
CA VAL A 289 9.11 -12.55 17.58
C VAL A 289 7.71 -13.10 17.86
N ASP A 290 6.67 -12.25 17.82
CA ASP A 290 5.26 -12.62 18.06
C ASP A 290 4.48 -13.00 16.78
N THR A 291 5.18 -13.20 15.67
CA THR A 291 4.54 -13.61 14.41
C THR A 291 4.15 -15.08 14.41
N VAL A 292 2.89 -15.38 14.07
CA VAL A 292 2.31 -16.73 14.07
C VAL A 292 1.85 -17.17 12.69
N GLY A 293 2.49 -16.63 11.65
CA GLY A 293 2.22 -16.92 10.24
C GLY A 293 1.77 -15.69 9.48
N GLU A 294 1.36 -15.88 8.23
CA GLU A 294 0.98 -14.81 7.32
C GLU A 294 -0.37 -15.11 6.63
N ILE A 295 -1.15 -14.08 6.33
CA ILE A 295 -2.44 -14.15 5.65
C ILE A 295 -2.46 -13.23 4.43
N LEU A 296 -2.95 -13.74 3.30
CA LEU A 296 -3.18 -12.99 2.08
C LEU A 296 -4.62 -12.51 2.04
N LEU A 297 -4.78 -11.19 1.98
CA LEU A 297 -6.09 -10.53 1.95
C LEU A 297 -6.22 -9.71 0.68
N SER A 298 -7.43 -9.64 0.13
CA SER A 298 -7.77 -8.75 -0.98
C SER A 298 -8.86 -7.78 -0.56
N LEU A 299 -8.62 -6.48 -0.73
CA LEU A 299 -9.53 -5.41 -0.36
C LEU A 299 -10.00 -4.65 -1.59
N SER A 300 -11.29 -4.39 -1.67
CA SER A 300 -11.89 -3.54 -2.70
C SER A 300 -13.05 -2.77 -2.11
N TYR A 301 -13.09 -1.46 -2.36
CA TYR A 301 -14.21 -0.60 -2.00
C TYR A 301 -14.93 -0.08 -3.25
N LEU A 302 -16.25 -0.19 -3.26
CA LEU A 302 -17.13 0.37 -4.29
C LEU A 302 -18.01 1.46 -3.68
N PRO A 303 -17.68 2.76 -3.87
CA PRO A 303 -18.42 3.87 -3.26
C PRO A 303 -19.89 3.95 -3.69
N THR A 304 -20.18 3.72 -4.97
CA THR A 304 -21.55 3.83 -5.52
C THR A 304 -22.53 2.85 -4.87
N ALA A 305 -22.03 1.70 -4.41
CA ALA A 305 -22.83 0.69 -3.72
C ALA A 305 -22.53 0.66 -2.22
N GLU A 306 -21.72 1.60 -1.71
CA GLU A 306 -21.27 1.67 -0.32
C GLU A 306 -20.79 0.30 0.20
N ARG A 307 -19.94 -0.36 -0.59
CA ARG A 307 -19.64 -1.78 -0.41
C ARG A 307 -18.15 -2.03 -0.26
N LEU A 308 -17.74 -2.45 0.94
CA LEU A 308 -16.40 -2.92 1.24
C LEU A 308 -16.35 -4.46 1.10
N THR A 309 -15.50 -4.96 0.21
CA THR A 309 -15.30 -6.40 0.00
C THR A 309 -13.93 -6.79 0.51
N VAL A 310 -13.90 -7.76 1.42
CA VAL A 310 -12.69 -8.37 1.97
C VAL A 310 -12.66 -9.82 1.53
N VAL A 311 -11.72 -10.20 0.68
CA VAL A 311 -11.51 -11.61 0.29
C VAL A 311 -10.39 -12.18 1.14
N VAL A 312 -10.71 -13.19 1.93
CA VAL A 312 -9.72 -14.01 2.62
C VAL A 312 -9.23 -15.06 1.64
N VAL A 313 -8.00 -14.90 1.13
CA VAL A 313 -7.48 -15.74 0.05
C VAL A 313 -6.88 -17.02 0.63
N LYS A 314 -5.76 -16.89 1.35
CA LYS A 314 -5.04 -18.02 1.95
C LYS A 314 -4.18 -17.56 3.11
N ALA A 315 -3.75 -18.48 3.96
CA ALA A 315 -2.71 -18.24 4.96
C ALA A 315 -1.54 -19.22 4.78
N LYS A 316 -0.38 -18.91 5.35
CA LYS A 316 0.80 -19.79 5.34
C LYS A 316 1.59 -19.66 6.63
N ASN A 317 2.38 -20.69 6.92
CA ASN A 317 3.29 -20.75 8.08
C ASN A 317 2.57 -20.49 9.42
N LEU A 318 1.33 -20.97 9.57
CA LEU A 318 0.57 -20.77 10.80
C LEU A 318 1.19 -21.58 11.95
N VAL A 319 1.46 -20.89 13.07
CA VAL A 319 2.02 -21.49 14.28
C VAL A 319 0.95 -21.56 15.37
N TRP A 320 0.56 -22.78 15.75
CA TRP A 320 -0.49 -23.03 16.73
C TRP A 320 0.07 -23.09 18.16
N SER A 321 -0.65 -22.52 19.12
CA SER A 321 -0.22 -22.38 20.52
C SER A 321 -0.27 -23.68 21.32
N ASN A 322 -0.98 -24.70 20.83
CA ASN A 322 -1.34 -25.90 21.58
C ASN A 322 -0.37 -27.08 21.43
N GLY A 323 0.82 -26.91 20.83
CA GLY A 323 1.88 -27.92 20.80
C GLY A 323 1.52 -29.23 20.06
N LYS A 324 0.30 -29.36 19.53
CA LYS A 324 -0.12 -30.47 18.66
C LYS A 324 0.40 -30.20 17.26
N VAL A 325 1.47 -30.89 16.90
CA VAL A 325 2.09 -30.90 15.56
C VAL A 325 1.09 -31.36 14.47
N THR A 326 0.00 -32.01 14.86
CA THR A 326 -1.08 -32.45 13.97
C THR A 326 -2.14 -31.35 13.77
N ALA A 327 -2.12 -30.74 12.59
CA ALA A 327 -3.31 -30.39 11.80
C ALA A 327 -4.46 -29.73 12.59
N ALA A 328 -4.25 -28.48 13.04
CA ALA A 328 -5.32 -27.62 13.52
C ALA A 328 -6.35 -27.33 12.42
N ASP A 329 -7.57 -26.99 12.83
CA ASP A 329 -8.69 -26.67 11.94
C ASP A 329 -8.88 -25.14 11.86
N PRO A 330 -8.14 -24.42 10.98
CA PRO A 330 -8.16 -22.97 10.92
C PRO A 330 -9.46 -22.40 10.35
N PHE A 331 -9.86 -21.26 10.90
CA PHE A 331 -10.85 -20.36 10.31
C PHE A 331 -10.52 -18.90 10.62
N VAL A 332 -11.06 -17.98 9.82
CA VAL A 332 -10.77 -16.55 9.92
C VAL A 332 -12.02 -15.78 10.34
N LYS A 333 -11.89 -14.93 11.35
CA LYS A 333 -12.90 -13.98 11.81
C LYS A 333 -12.50 -12.59 11.32
N VAL A 334 -13.35 -11.94 10.52
CA VAL A 334 -13.16 -10.55 10.07
C VAL A 334 -14.14 -9.66 10.83
N TYR A 335 -13.58 -8.74 11.61
CA TYR A 335 -14.34 -7.73 12.36
C TYR A 335 -14.19 -6.37 11.68
N LEU A 336 -15.32 -5.68 11.53
CA LEU A 336 -15.33 -4.25 11.22
C LEU A 336 -15.41 -3.48 12.54
N LEU A 337 -14.50 -2.53 12.71
CA LEU A 337 -14.33 -1.72 13.90
C LEU A 337 -14.61 -0.25 13.59
N GLN A 338 -15.26 0.44 14.53
CA GLN A 338 -15.39 1.90 14.56
C GLN A 338 -14.98 2.36 15.97
N ASP A 339 -14.01 3.26 16.07
CA ASP A 339 -13.45 3.71 17.36
C ASP A 339 -13.09 2.55 18.32
N GLY A 340 -12.46 1.50 17.76
CA GLY A 340 -12.09 0.28 18.49
C GLY A 340 -13.25 -0.66 18.86
N ARG A 341 -14.51 -0.26 18.64
CA ARG A 341 -15.71 -1.08 18.92
C ARG A 341 -16.07 -1.95 17.72
N LYS A 342 -16.41 -3.22 17.98
CA LYS A 342 -16.82 -4.18 16.96
C LYS A 342 -18.25 -3.89 16.50
N ILE A 343 -18.43 -3.43 15.26
CA ILE A 343 -19.75 -3.14 14.69
C ILE A 343 -20.28 -4.25 13.79
N SER A 344 -19.39 -5.04 13.18
CA SER A 344 -19.78 -6.19 12.36
C SER A 344 -18.75 -7.32 12.46
N LYS A 345 -19.21 -8.56 12.27
CA LYS A 345 -18.37 -9.76 12.28
C LYS A 345 -18.82 -10.72 11.19
N LYS A 346 -17.86 -11.23 10.43
CA LYS A 346 -18.04 -12.34 9.49
C LYS A 346 -16.96 -13.39 9.75
N LYS A 347 -17.24 -14.65 9.40
CA LYS A 347 -16.30 -15.76 9.59
C LYS A 347 -16.25 -16.61 8.32
N THR A 348 -15.09 -17.20 8.04
CA THR A 348 -14.93 -18.18 6.96
C THR A 348 -15.48 -19.54 7.37
N ALA A 349 -15.55 -20.46 6.43
CA ALA A 349 -15.60 -21.88 6.73
C ALA A 349 -14.31 -22.33 7.43
N VAL A 350 -14.42 -23.42 8.18
CA VAL A 350 -13.30 -24.10 8.82
C VAL A 350 -12.62 -24.99 7.78
N LYS A 351 -11.28 -24.91 7.67
CA LYS A 351 -10.48 -25.81 6.85
C LYS A 351 -9.87 -26.87 7.76
N ARG A 352 -9.82 -28.12 7.29
CA ARG A 352 -9.37 -29.24 8.13
C ARG A 352 -7.90 -29.51 7.96
N GLY A 353 -7.18 -29.54 9.09
CA GLY A 353 -5.82 -30.06 9.18
C GLY A 353 -4.77 -29.45 8.26
N ASP A 354 -4.84 -28.14 8.00
CA ASP A 354 -3.96 -27.46 7.04
C ASP A 354 -3.26 -26.26 7.70
N THR A 355 -1.93 -26.24 7.71
CA THR A 355 -1.11 -25.11 8.19
C THR A 355 -0.97 -23.99 7.14
N ASN A 356 -1.38 -24.25 5.90
CA ASN A 356 -1.39 -23.31 4.78
C ASN A 356 -2.78 -23.24 4.13
N PRO A 357 -3.84 -22.95 4.91
CA PRO A 357 -5.22 -23.08 4.45
C PRO A 357 -5.55 -22.10 3.32
N VAL A 358 -6.26 -22.59 2.32
CA VAL A 358 -6.85 -21.76 1.25
C VAL A 358 -8.35 -21.58 1.50
N PHE A 359 -8.74 -20.33 1.73
CA PHE A 359 -10.13 -19.96 2.00
C PHE A 359 -10.86 -19.57 0.72
N ASN A 360 -10.34 -18.57 -0.01
CA ASN A 360 -10.99 -17.94 -1.17
C ASN A 360 -12.43 -17.48 -0.88
N GLU A 361 -12.66 -16.92 0.30
CA GLU A 361 -13.98 -16.51 0.76
C GLU A 361 -14.12 -14.99 0.78
N ALA A 362 -15.13 -14.48 0.07
CA ALA A 362 -15.43 -13.05 0.01
C ALA A 362 -16.43 -12.64 1.11
N MET A 363 -16.06 -11.63 1.89
CA MET A 363 -16.87 -11.04 2.94
C MET A 363 -17.25 -9.62 2.56
N ILE A 364 -18.55 -9.36 2.47
CA ILE A 364 -19.08 -8.06 2.01
C ILE A 364 -19.66 -7.30 3.19
N PHE A 365 -19.21 -6.08 3.41
CA PHE A 365 -19.71 -5.13 4.41
C PHE A 365 -20.36 -3.93 3.73
N SER A 366 -21.50 -3.48 4.27
CA SER A 366 -22.16 -2.23 3.88
C SER A 366 -21.51 -1.10 4.67
N VAL A 367 -20.78 -0.23 3.99
CA VAL A 367 -19.96 0.83 4.57
C VAL A 367 -20.19 2.12 3.80
N PRO A 368 -20.90 3.11 4.39
CA PRO A 368 -21.07 4.41 3.79
C PRO A 368 -19.74 5.10 3.51
N ALA A 369 -19.65 5.81 2.38
CA ALA A 369 -18.39 6.42 1.96
C ALA A 369 -17.89 7.47 2.96
N ILE A 370 -18.83 8.16 3.64
CA ILE A 370 -18.52 9.21 4.61
C ILE A 370 -17.81 8.69 5.87
N VAL A 371 -18.12 7.47 6.31
CA VAL A 371 -17.51 6.87 7.52
C VAL A 371 -16.34 5.96 7.21
N LEU A 372 -16.02 5.71 5.93
CA LEU A 372 -14.99 4.74 5.55
C LEU A 372 -13.62 5.03 6.22
N GLN A 373 -13.25 6.31 6.34
CA GLN A 373 -11.99 6.74 6.96
C GLN A 373 -11.99 6.67 8.49
N GLU A 374 -13.11 6.31 9.13
CA GLU A 374 -13.23 6.12 10.58
C GLU A 374 -13.22 4.63 10.95
N LEU A 375 -13.20 3.75 9.94
CA LEU A 375 -13.33 2.31 10.12
C LEU A 375 -11.99 1.60 10.01
N SER A 376 -11.86 0.52 10.77
CA SER A 376 -10.73 -0.40 10.71
C SER A 376 -11.23 -1.84 10.63
N LEU A 377 -10.44 -2.71 10.00
CA LEU A 377 -10.65 -4.14 9.95
C LEU A 377 -9.71 -4.82 10.94
N ARG A 378 -10.26 -5.74 11.74
CA ARG A 378 -9.45 -6.73 12.47
C ARG A 378 -9.70 -8.10 11.88
N VAL A 379 -8.66 -8.69 11.31
CA VAL A 379 -8.70 -10.06 10.78
C VAL A 379 -8.00 -10.95 11.78
N THR A 380 -8.68 -11.98 12.29
CA THR A 380 -8.16 -12.88 13.32
C THR A 380 -8.25 -14.32 12.83
N VAL A 381 -7.11 -14.99 12.76
CA VAL A 381 -7.04 -16.43 12.52
C VAL A 381 -7.23 -17.14 13.86
N ALA A 382 -8.12 -18.12 13.85
CA ALA A 382 -8.46 -18.92 15.02
C ALA A 382 -8.52 -20.40 14.66
N GLU A 383 -8.27 -21.23 15.66
CA GLU A 383 -8.43 -22.67 15.59
C GLU A 383 -9.82 -23.07 16.06
N SER A 384 -10.48 -23.99 15.37
CA SER A 384 -11.74 -24.56 15.84
C SER A 384 -11.47 -25.60 16.94
N GLY A 385 -11.82 -25.28 18.18
CA GLY A 385 -11.76 -26.23 19.30
C GLY A 385 -12.97 -27.17 19.37
N GLU A 386 -12.81 -28.30 20.06
CA GLU A 386 -13.87 -29.30 20.30
C GLU A 386 -15.10 -28.71 21.02
N ASP A 387 -14.89 -27.70 21.86
CA ASP A 387 -15.94 -26.98 22.60
C ASP A 387 -16.65 -25.90 21.76
N GLY A 388 -16.32 -25.77 20.47
CA GLY A 388 -16.88 -24.75 19.56
C GLY A 388 -16.42 -23.32 19.83
N ARG A 389 -15.71 -23.07 20.94
CA ARG A 389 -15.07 -21.80 21.27
C ARG A 389 -13.65 -21.80 20.69
N GLY A 390 -13.52 -21.30 19.46
CA GLY A 390 -12.24 -21.32 18.78
C GLY A 390 -11.21 -20.33 19.34
N ASP A 391 -10.02 -20.82 19.66
CA ASP A 391 -8.89 -20.08 20.21
C ASP A 391 -8.25 -19.20 19.15
N ASN A 392 -7.99 -17.94 19.50
CA ASN A 392 -7.40 -16.99 18.56
C ASN A 392 -5.88 -17.20 18.55
N THR A 393 -5.34 -17.54 17.39
CA THR A 393 -3.91 -17.76 17.18
C THR A 393 -3.20 -16.44 16.96
N GLY A 394 -3.73 -15.63 16.04
CA GLY A 394 -3.18 -14.32 15.76
C GLY A 394 -4.09 -13.43 14.96
N HIS A 395 -3.71 -12.16 14.83
CA HIS A 395 -4.52 -11.15 14.18
C HIS A 395 -3.69 -10.09 13.46
N VAL A 396 -4.35 -9.39 12.54
CA VAL A 396 -3.85 -8.17 11.88
C VAL A 396 -4.93 -7.08 11.93
N LEU A 397 -4.49 -5.83 12.05
CA LEU A 397 -5.31 -4.62 11.94
C LEU A 397 -5.02 -3.92 10.61
N ILE A 398 -6.06 -3.54 9.89
CA ILE A 398 -5.97 -2.84 8.60
C ILE A 398 -6.94 -1.67 8.65
N GLY A 399 -6.44 -0.46 8.45
CA GLY A 399 -7.27 0.74 8.49
C GLY A 399 -6.43 2.01 8.64
N PRO A 400 -7.08 3.18 8.71
CA PRO A 400 -6.41 4.47 8.85
C PRO A 400 -5.57 4.60 10.12
N THR A 401 -6.00 3.95 11.20
CA THR A 401 -5.30 3.94 12.51
C THR A 401 -4.39 2.72 12.68
N ALA A 402 -4.24 1.87 11.66
CA ALA A 402 -3.24 0.81 11.68
C ALA A 402 -1.83 1.40 11.42
N SER A 403 -0.80 0.59 11.62
CA SER A 403 0.60 0.91 11.30
C SER A 403 1.15 -0.03 10.22
N GLY A 404 2.19 0.39 9.50
CA GLY A 404 2.92 -0.46 8.55
C GLY A 404 2.08 -0.90 7.33
N MET A 405 2.03 -2.20 7.03
CA MET A 405 1.28 -2.71 5.87
C MET A 405 -0.23 -2.56 6.02
N GLY A 406 -0.75 -2.58 7.24
CA GLY A 406 -2.19 -2.40 7.48
C GLY A 406 -2.69 -1.07 6.91
N THR A 407 -1.95 0.01 7.16
CA THR A 407 -2.24 1.35 6.61
C THR A 407 -1.97 1.40 5.11
N THR A 408 -0.87 0.79 4.67
CA THR A 408 -0.47 0.79 3.25
C THR A 408 -1.51 0.09 2.37
N HIS A 409 -1.99 -1.09 2.79
CA HIS A 409 -3.03 -1.84 2.08
C HIS A 409 -4.35 -1.06 2.01
N TRP A 410 -4.72 -0.41 3.11
CA TRP A 410 -5.90 0.45 3.17
C TRP A 410 -5.79 1.64 2.20
N ASN A 411 -4.66 2.35 2.23
CA ASN A 411 -4.40 3.48 1.35
C ASN A 411 -4.37 3.09 -0.13
N GLN A 412 -3.79 1.94 -0.47
CA GLN A 412 -3.81 1.42 -1.84
C GLN A 412 -5.23 1.08 -2.29
N MET A 413 -6.06 0.45 -1.45
CA MET A 413 -7.47 0.21 -1.75
C MET A 413 -8.22 1.52 -2.05
N LEU A 414 -7.96 2.57 -1.26
CA LEU A 414 -8.56 3.89 -1.46
C LEU A 414 -8.06 4.59 -2.73
N ALA A 415 -6.79 4.40 -3.10
CA ALA A 415 -6.20 4.95 -4.31
C ALA A 415 -6.73 4.27 -5.59
N THR A 416 -7.08 2.98 -5.50
CA THR A 416 -7.59 2.19 -6.62
C THR A 416 -9.01 1.68 -6.38
N LEU A 417 -9.94 2.60 -6.14
CA LEU A 417 -11.35 2.27 -5.95
C LEU A 417 -11.87 1.34 -7.05
N ARG A 418 -12.76 0.41 -6.69
CA ARG A 418 -13.35 -0.61 -7.58
C ARG A 418 -12.38 -1.68 -8.08
N LYS A 419 -11.07 -1.57 -7.80
CA LYS A 419 -10.09 -2.61 -8.11
C LYS A 419 -9.68 -3.32 -6.82
N PRO A 420 -9.66 -4.66 -6.81
CA PRO A 420 -9.12 -5.40 -5.68
C PRO A 420 -7.60 -5.19 -5.58
N VAL A 421 -7.14 -4.84 -4.39
CA VAL A 421 -5.72 -4.81 -4.01
C VAL A 421 -5.46 -6.01 -3.13
N SER A 422 -4.43 -6.80 -3.41
CA SER A 422 -4.07 -7.98 -2.61
C SER A 422 -2.70 -7.82 -1.98
N MET A 423 -2.60 -8.12 -0.69
CA MET A 423 -1.38 -7.96 0.08
C MET A 423 -1.27 -9.03 1.17
N TRP A 424 -0.05 -9.48 1.43
CA TRP A 424 0.27 -10.35 2.56
C TRP A 424 0.34 -9.54 3.85
N HIS A 425 -0.06 -10.17 4.95
CA HIS A 425 -0.04 -9.59 6.29
C HIS A 425 0.42 -10.65 7.29
N PRO A 426 1.47 -10.44 8.09
CA PRO A 426 1.82 -11.29 9.20
C PRO A 426 0.78 -11.17 10.29
N LEU A 427 0.55 -12.30 10.96
CA LEU A 427 -0.38 -12.43 12.06
C LEU A 427 0.38 -12.28 13.36
N ARG A 428 -0.11 -11.42 14.25
CA ARG A 428 0.46 -11.20 15.58
C ARG A 428 -0.32 -11.95 16.63
N ARG A 429 0.37 -12.52 17.63
CA ARG A 429 -0.30 -13.00 18.85
C ARG A 429 -1.07 -11.87 19.53
N ASN A 430 -2.14 -12.25 20.22
CA ASN A 430 -3.00 -11.30 20.94
C ASN A 430 -2.30 -10.71 22.16
#